data_AF-A0A085GMU0-F1
#
_entry.id   AF-A0A085GMU0-F1
#
_cell.length_a   1.000
_cell.length_b   1.000
_cell.length_c   1.000
_cell.angle_alpha   90.00
_cell.angle_beta   90.00
_cell.angle_gamma   90.00
#
_symmetry.space_group_name_H-M   'P 1'
#
loop_
_entity.id
_entity.type
_entity.pdbx_description
1 polymer ?
#
loop_
_entity_poly.entity_id
_entity_poly.type
_entity_poly.pdbx_seq_one_letter_code
_entity_poly.pdbx_strand_id
1 'polypeptide(L)'
;MRKAILIAGAQRGWSMTAPQDGVIDAKLVKRDFSAHIQINYSSTQYSIQYIDSTNLNAKNGMIHNNYNRWIANLDKDIKIQLSVQ
;
A
#
# COMPACT_ATOMS: atom_id res chain seq x y z
N MET A 1 -3.07 14.32 2.39
CA MET A 1 -2.52 13.17 1.65
C MET A 1 -1.61 12.27 2.49
N ARG A 2 -0.34 12.65 2.74
CA ARG A 2 0.63 11.83 3.50
C ARG A 2 0.07 11.20 4.77
N LYS A 3 -0.52 12.01 5.64
CA LYS A 3 -1.08 11.58 6.93
C LYS A 3 -2.18 10.52 6.75
N ALA A 4 -3.12 10.75 5.83
CA ALA A 4 -4.18 9.78 5.51
C ALA A 4 -3.62 8.44 5.06
N ILE A 5 -2.60 8.44 4.18
CA ILE A 5 -1.93 7.23 3.70
C ILE A 5 -1.27 6.46 4.84
N LEU A 6 -0.52 7.15 5.69
CA LEU A 6 0.16 6.52 6.84
C LEU A 6 -0.83 5.91 7.83
N ILE A 7 -1.92 6.61 8.15
CA ILE A 7 -2.95 6.12 9.07
C ILE A 7 -3.65 4.88 8.48
N ALA A 8 -4.09 4.95 7.21
CA ALA A 8 -4.75 3.83 6.54
C ALA A 8 -3.86 2.58 6.46
N GLY A 9 -2.59 2.75 6.08
CA GLY A 9 -1.62 1.67 6.04
C GLY A 9 -1.39 1.03 7.41
N ALA A 10 -1.13 1.85 8.44
CA ALA A 10 -0.89 1.36 9.79
C ALA A 10 -2.09 0.59 10.37
N GLN A 11 -3.32 1.07 10.15
CA GLN A 11 -4.55 0.37 10.58
C GLN A 11 -4.71 -1.02 9.96
N ARG A 12 -4.17 -1.22 8.76
CA ARG A 12 -4.17 -2.50 8.04
C ARG A 12 -2.96 -3.38 8.37
N GLY A 13 -2.04 -2.89 9.19
CA GLY A 13 -0.81 -3.60 9.58
C GLY A 13 0.29 -3.53 8.52
N TRP A 14 0.24 -2.56 7.60
CA TRP A 14 1.39 -2.24 6.77
C TRP A 14 2.45 -1.53 7.62
N SER A 15 3.70 -1.96 7.48
CA SER A 15 4.85 -1.22 7.97
C SER A 15 5.14 -0.09 6.98
N MET A 16 4.98 1.16 7.42
CA MET A 16 5.05 2.35 6.57
C MET A 16 6.31 3.16 6.89
N THR A 17 7.14 3.45 5.88
CA THR A 17 8.32 4.31 6.00
C THR A 17 8.23 5.42 4.96
N ALA A 18 8.47 6.67 5.33
CA ALA A 18 8.45 7.80 4.40
C ALA A 18 9.87 8.37 4.27
N PRO A 19 10.74 7.76 3.43
CA PRO A 19 12.15 8.13 3.34
C PRO A 19 12.36 9.55 2.78
N GLN A 20 11.41 10.04 1.99
CA GLN A 20 11.42 11.38 1.42
C GLN A 20 9.99 11.86 1.17
N ASP A 21 9.84 13.17 0.95
CA ASP A 21 8.52 13.74 0.68
C ASP A 21 7.98 13.25 -0.68
N GLY A 22 6.68 12.95 -0.71
CA GLY A 22 6.00 12.42 -1.88
C GLY A 22 6.16 10.90 -2.10
N VAL A 23 6.95 10.21 -1.27
CA VAL A 23 7.15 8.75 -1.37
C VAL A 23 6.96 8.07 -0.01
N ILE A 24 6.18 7.01 0.00
CA ILE A 24 6.05 6.08 1.13
C ILE A 24 6.40 4.68 0.65
N ASP A 25 7.35 4.07 1.35
CA ASP A 25 7.66 2.64 1.25
C ASP A 25 6.77 1.87 2.23
N ALA A 26 6.07 0.84 1.75
CA ALA A 26 5.13 0.08 2.57
C ALA A 26 5.29 -1.42 2.39
N LYS A 27 5.40 -2.15 3.50
CA LYS A 27 5.54 -3.61 3.51
C LYS A 27 4.46 -4.27 4.37
N LEU A 28 3.83 -5.31 3.82
CA LEU A 28 2.89 -6.16 4.55
C LEU A 28 3.44 -7.58 4.59
N VAL A 29 3.46 -8.18 5.78
CA VAL A 29 3.85 -9.59 5.98
C VAL A 29 2.70 -10.31 6.67
N LYS A 30 2.24 -11.41 6.07
CA LYS A 30 1.14 -12.27 6.55
C LYS A 30 1.53 -13.74 6.39
N ARG A 31 1.98 -14.35 7.48
CA ARG A 31 2.46 -15.75 7.51
C ARG A 31 3.51 -15.94 6.40
N ASP A 32 3.22 -16.78 5.41
CA ASP A 32 4.12 -17.11 4.31
C ASP A 32 4.09 -16.08 3.16
N PHE A 33 3.18 -15.11 3.20
CA PHE A 33 2.99 -14.13 2.13
C PHE A 33 3.53 -12.76 2.53
N SER A 34 4.21 -12.09 1.60
CA SER A 34 4.60 -10.69 1.80
C SER A 34 4.37 -9.86 0.54
N ALA A 35 4.06 -8.58 0.71
CA ALA A 35 3.96 -7.61 -0.36
C ALA A 35 4.74 -6.35 0.01
N HIS A 36 5.53 -5.84 -0.94
CA HIS A 36 6.24 -4.58 -0.85
C HIS A 36 5.74 -3.65 -1.96
N ILE A 37 5.33 -2.46 -1.56
CA ILE A 37 4.76 -1.45 -2.46
C ILE A 37 5.40 -0.09 -2.20
N GLN A 38 5.43 0.74 -3.24
CA GLN A 38 5.69 2.16 -3.14
C GLN A 38 4.38 2.93 -3.32
N ILE A 39 4.15 3.93 -2.46
CA ILE A 39 3.03 4.85 -2.60
C ILE A 39 3.60 6.23 -2.92
N ASN A 40 3.45 6.66 -4.16
CA ASN A 40 3.80 8.02 -4.57
C ASN A 40 2.59 8.92 -4.37
N TYR A 41 2.78 10.11 -3.81
CA TYR A 41 1.69 11.04 -3.53
C TYR A 41 2.07 12.50 -3.78
N SER A 42 1.06 13.31 -4.08
CA SER A 42 1.14 14.77 -4.18
C SER A 42 0.12 15.42 -3.24
N SER A 43 -0.13 16.71 -3.40
CA SER A 43 -1.23 17.39 -2.70
C SER A 43 -2.61 16.89 -3.14
N THR A 44 -2.75 16.39 -4.37
CA THR A 44 -4.05 16.07 -4.99
C THR A 44 -4.29 14.61 -5.30
N GLN A 45 -3.23 13.81 -5.50
CA GLN A 45 -3.36 12.42 -5.93
C GLN A 45 -2.33 11.50 -5.27
N TYR A 46 -2.55 10.19 -5.39
CA TYR A 46 -1.58 9.15 -5.03
C TYR A 46 -1.65 7.98 -6.01
N SER A 47 -0.61 7.16 -6.02
CA SER A 47 -0.54 5.90 -6.78
C SER A 47 0.11 4.83 -5.91
N ILE A 48 -0.33 3.59 -6.06
CA ILE A 48 0.24 2.43 -5.36
C ILE A 48 0.92 1.55 -6.41
N GLN A 49 2.22 1.37 -6.27
CA GLN A 49 3.08 0.64 -7.20
C GLN A 49 3.61 -0.62 -6.53
N TYR A 50 3.50 -1.74 -7.23
CA TYR A 50 4.13 -2.99 -6.81
C TYR A 50 5.65 -2.88 -6.92
N ILE A 51 6.39 -3.26 -5.88
CA ILE A 51 7.85 -3.42 -5.93
C ILE A 51 8.18 -4.92 -6.03
N ASP A 52 7.88 -5.68 -4.98
CA ASP A 52 8.11 -7.11 -4.92
C ASP A 52 7.13 -7.83 -3.98
N SER A 53 7.23 -9.16 -3.94
CA SER A 53 6.44 -10.00 -3.04
C SER A 53 7.07 -11.36 -2.81
N THR A 54 6.66 -12.00 -1.71
CA THR A 54 6.96 -13.42 -1.42
C THR A 54 5.68 -14.23 -1.50
N ASN A 55 5.73 -15.38 -2.18
CA ASN A 55 4.64 -16.35 -2.32
C ASN A 55 3.33 -15.80 -2.93
N LEU A 56 3.36 -14.67 -3.64
CA LEU A 56 2.21 -14.14 -4.40
C LEU A 56 2.26 -14.49 -5.89
N ASN A 57 3.26 -15.25 -6.34
CA ASN A 57 3.40 -15.74 -7.72
C ASN A 57 3.25 -14.64 -8.78
N ALA A 58 3.82 -13.46 -8.53
CA ALA A 58 3.77 -12.35 -9.47
C ALA A 58 4.52 -12.70 -10.76
N LYS A 59 3.78 -12.97 -11.85
CA LYS A 59 4.35 -13.33 -13.16
C LYS A 59 3.38 -13.02 -14.28
N ASN A 60 3.88 -12.53 -15.42
CA ASN A 60 3.10 -12.29 -16.64
C ASN A 60 1.84 -11.42 -16.40
N GLY A 61 1.93 -10.41 -15.54
CA GLY A 61 0.79 -9.54 -15.20
C GLY A 61 -0.27 -10.18 -14.28
N MET A 62 -0.06 -11.42 -13.84
CA MET A 62 -0.89 -12.08 -12.84
C MET A 62 -0.23 -12.06 -11.47
N ILE A 63 -1.03 -11.88 -10.43
CA ILE A 63 -0.61 -11.94 -9.03
C ILE A 63 -1.73 -12.53 -8.19
N HIS A 64 -1.37 -13.22 -7.12
CA HIS A 64 -2.33 -13.90 -6.25
C HIS A 64 -3.39 -12.93 -5.69
N ASN A 65 -4.63 -13.40 -5.56
CA ASN A 65 -5.78 -12.58 -5.13
C ASN A 65 -5.59 -11.89 -3.76
N ASN A 66 -4.74 -12.46 -2.89
CA ASN A 66 -4.39 -11.82 -1.62
C ASN A 66 -3.80 -10.43 -1.84
N TYR A 67 -2.90 -10.27 -2.81
CA TYR A 67 -2.33 -8.97 -3.16
C TYR A 67 -3.43 -7.99 -3.56
N ASN A 68 -4.27 -8.36 -4.53
CA ASN A 68 -5.34 -7.51 -5.04
C ASN A 68 -6.28 -7.07 -3.91
N ARG A 69 -6.63 -7.99 -3.00
CA ARG A 69 -7.44 -7.69 -1.83
C ARG A 69 -6.75 -6.72 -0.88
N TRP A 70 -5.46 -6.89 -0.63
CA TRP A 70 -4.71 -5.98 0.25
C TRP A 70 -4.62 -4.57 -0.34
N ILE A 71 -4.35 -4.45 -1.64
CA ILE A 71 -4.30 -3.14 -2.32
C ILE A 71 -5.68 -2.49 -2.35
N ALA A 72 -6.74 -3.22 -2.69
CA ALA A 72 -8.10 -2.68 -2.71
C ALA A 72 -8.56 -2.19 -1.33
N ASN A 73 -8.21 -2.93 -0.27
CA ASN A 73 -8.51 -2.52 1.10
C ASN A 73 -7.71 -1.29 1.53
N LEU A 74 -6.42 -1.24 1.19
CA LEU A 74 -5.58 -0.08 1.47
C LEU A 74 -6.11 1.17 0.75
N ASP A 75 -6.41 1.05 -0.55
CA ASP A 75 -6.98 2.14 -1.36
C ASP A 75 -8.30 2.66 -0.80
N LYS A 76 -9.21 1.75 -0.41
CA LYS A 76 -10.48 2.11 0.23
C LYS A 76 -10.26 2.90 1.51
N ASP A 77 -9.36 2.45 2.37
CA ASP A 77 -9.12 3.11 3.66
C ASP A 77 -8.41 4.45 3.49
N ILE A 78 -7.50 4.59 2.51
CA ILE A 78 -6.91 5.88 2.15
C ILE A 78 -8.01 6.87 1.76
N LYS A 79 -8.95 6.45 0.90
CA LYS A 79 -10.09 7.29 0.48
C LYS A 79 -10.98 7.69 1.67
N ILE A 80 -11.25 6.76 2.58
CA ILE A 80 -12.00 7.06 3.81
C ILE A 80 -11.26 8.10 4.64
N GLN A 81 -9.96 7.89 4.90
CA GLN A 81 -9.16 8.85 5.66
C GLN A 81 -9.12 10.23 5.01
N LEU A 82 -9.08 10.31 3.67
CA LEU A 82 -9.13 11.58 2.95
C LEU A 82 -10.49 12.28 3.05
N SER A 83 -11.60 11.54 3.17
CA SER A 83 -12.95 12.12 3.29
C SER A 83 -13.27 12.67 4.68
N VAL A 84 -12.52 12.27 5.71
CA VAL A 84 -12.73 12.67 7.11
C VAL A 84 -11.76 13.80 7.51
N GLN A 85 -10.81 14.16 6.63
CA GLN A 85 -9.87 15.27 6.85
C GLN A 85 -10.38 16.61 6.35
#